data_AF-A0A842T990-F1
#
_entry.id   AF-A0A842T990-F1
#
_cell.length_a   1.000
_cell.length_b   1.000
_cell.length_c   1.000
_cell.angle_alpha   90.00
_cell.angle_beta   90.00
_cell.angle_gamma   90.00
#
_symmetry.space_group_name_H-M   'P 1'
#
loop_
_entity.id
_entity.type
_entity.pdbx_description
1 polymer ?
#
loop_
_entity_poly.entity_id
_entity_poly.type
_entity_poly.pdbx_seq_one_letter_code
_entity_poly.pdbx_strand_id
1 'polypeptide(L)'
;MSAKSFQNLLDNLLKDAIKIKGKHPPIAKRVGDERKQLDIKKIYQLDTYSRDLYLFKAKNYKKSPKYRYFLVILLARVSSDLLVELAKDFALKHSLQLLQYSLLPKSLRVNLLGLKELENSAEVQKIINLLKNFKILFEKKLKMISNNFTNK
;
A
#
# COMPACT_ATOMS: atom_id res chain seq x y z
N MET A 1 -17.26 2.81 17.07
CA MET A 1 -16.12 3.74 17.28
C MET A 1 -16.57 5.18 17.07
N SER A 2 -16.10 6.13 17.89
CA SER A 2 -16.38 7.55 17.63
C SER A 2 -15.50 8.05 16.49
N ALA A 3 -16.04 8.87 15.58
CA ALA A 3 -15.28 9.47 14.48
C ALA A 3 -14.01 10.23 14.95
N LYS A 4 -14.05 10.76 16.19
CA LYS A 4 -12.96 11.50 16.83
C LYS A 4 -11.72 10.63 17.09
N SER A 5 -11.90 9.38 17.52
CA SER A 5 -10.79 8.45 17.79
C SER A 5 -10.00 8.07 16.54
N PHE A 6 -10.69 7.84 15.42
CA PHE A 6 -10.05 7.52 14.15
C PHE A 6 -9.33 8.72 13.53
N GLN A 7 -9.92 9.92 13.66
CA GLN A 7 -9.27 11.15 13.19
C GLN A 7 -7.98 11.44 13.95
N ASN A 8 -7.99 11.32 15.29
CA ASN A 8 -6.78 11.48 16.10
C ASN A 8 -5.67 10.49 15.70
N LEU A 9 -6.02 9.25 15.35
CA LEU A 9 -5.04 8.28 14.87
C LEU A 9 -4.43 8.73 13.53
N LEU A 10 -5.23 9.22 12.60
CA LEU A 10 -4.72 9.72 11.32
C LEU A 10 -3.79 10.92 11.53
N ASP A 11 -4.15 11.84 12.43
CA ASP A 11 -3.33 12.99 12.76
C ASP A 11 -1.99 12.56 13.36
N ASN A 12 -1.98 11.54 14.24
CA ASN A 12 -0.77 10.95 14.78
C ASN A 12 0.11 10.28 13.70
N LEU A 13 -0.48 9.51 12.78
CA LEU A 13 0.25 8.91 11.66
C LEU A 13 0.85 9.98 10.74
N LEU A 14 0.17 11.12 10.60
CA LEU A 14 0.52 12.16 9.65
C LEU A 14 1.43 13.26 10.22
N LYS A 15 1.72 13.24 11.52
CA LYS A 15 2.47 14.30 12.22
C LYS A 15 3.78 14.68 11.51
N ASP A 16 4.55 13.68 11.11
CA ASP A 16 5.83 13.84 10.42
C ASP A 16 5.81 13.24 8.99
N ALA A 17 4.61 13.01 8.44
CA ALA A 17 4.48 12.33 7.16
C ALA A 17 4.73 13.28 5.98
N ILE A 18 5.51 12.83 5.00
CA ILE A 18 5.81 13.60 3.80
C ILE A 18 4.71 13.39 2.78
N LYS A 19 3.99 14.46 2.42
CA LYS A 19 2.98 14.40 1.35
C LYS A 19 3.65 14.25 -0.02
N ILE A 20 3.31 13.18 -0.73
CA ILE A 20 3.77 12.98 -2.12
C ILE A 20 2.98 13.89 -3.06
N LYS A 21 3.70 14.81 -3.71
CA LYS A 21 3.15 15.81 -4.64
C LYS A 21 2.76 15.18 -5.98
N GLY A 22 1.81 15.81 -6.67
CA GLY A 22 1.36 15.41 -8.01
C GLY A 22 -0.07 14.87 -8.05
N LYS A 23 -0.60 14.72 -9.27
CA LYS A 23 -1.91 14.10 -9.51
C LYS A 23 -1.72 12.59 -9.64
N HIS A 24 -2.29 11.87 -8.70
CA HIS A 24 -2.16 10.43 -8.57
C HIS A 24 -3.24 9.71 -9.39
N PRO A 25 -2.90 8.65 -10.15
CA PRO A 25 -3.90 7.90 -10.91
C PRO A 25 -4.88 7.19 -9.96
N PRO A 26 -6.13 6.93 -10.38
CA PRO A 26 -7.05 6.15 -9.56
C PRO A 26 -6.62 4.69 -9.47
N ILE A 27 -7.08 3.99 -8.43
CA ILE A 27 -6.91 2.53 -8.30
C ILE A 27 -8.15 1.84 -8.87
N ALA A 28 -7.99 0.95 -9.85
CA ALA A 28 -9.10 0.13 -10.33
C ALA A 28 -9.52 -0.88 -9.24
N LYS A 29 -10.83 -0.96 -8.95
CA LYS A 29 -11.41 -1.91 -8.01
C LYS A 29 -12.74 -2.46 -8.55
N ARG A 30 -12.99 -3.76 -8.40
CA ARG A 30 -14.33 -4.33 -8.61
C ARG A 30 -15.19 -4.11 -7.36
N VAL A 31 -16.42 -3.64 -7.55
CA VAL A 31 -17.42 -3.49 -6.49
C VAL A 31 -18.71 -4.14 -6.99
N GLY A 32 -18.96 -5.38 -6.56
CA GLY A 32 -19.91 -6.25 -7.26
C GLY A 32 -19.39 -6.55 -8.67
N ASP A 33 -20.28 -6.46 -9.67
CA ASP A 33 -19.93 -6.67 -11.08
C ASP A 33 -19.37 -5.40 -11.78
N GLU A 34 -19.43 -4.25 -11.10
CA GLU A 34 -18.98 -2.98 -11.69
C GLU A 34 -17.48 -2.74 -11.45
N ARG A 35 -16.77 -2.36 -12.52
CA ARG A 35 -15.42 -1.79 -12.41
C ARG A 35 -15.54 -0.34 -11.97
N LYS A 36 -15.12 -0.05 -10.73
CA LYS A 36 -15.02 1.31 -10.19
C LYS A 36 -13.58 1.75 -10.12
N GLN A 37 -13.37 3.05 -10.29
CA GLN A 37 -12.08 3.68 -10.06
C GLN A 37 -12.10 4.29 -8.67
N LEU A 38 -11.10 4.01 -7.84
CA LEU A 38 -10.89 4.64 -6.55
C LEU A 38 -9.97 5.85 -6.72
N ASP A 39 -10.57 7.04 -6.79
CA ASP A 39 -9.81 8.29 -6.84
C ASP A 39 -8.87 8.43 -5.64
N ILE A 40 -7.56 8.42 -5.89
CA ILE A 40 -6.55 8.75 -4.88
C ILE A 40 -6.46 10.27 -4.74
N LYS A 41 -6.81 10.77 -3.55
CA LYS A 41 -6.78 12.21 -3.27
C LYS A 41 -5.44 12.66 -2.73
N LYS A 42 -4.83 11.86 -1.85
CA LYS A 42 -3.52 12.17 -1.25
C LYS A 42 -2.77 10.87 -0.96
N ILE A 43 -1.45 10.95 -1.09
CA ILE A 43 -0.51 9.92 -0.65
C ILE A 43 0.47 10.58 0.30
N TYR A 44 0.75 9.91 1.41
CA TYR A 44 1.69 10.36 2.43
C TYR A 44 2.70 9.26 2.67
N GLN A 45 3.99 9.60 2.73
CA GLN A 45 5.05 8.71 3.14
C GLN A 45 5.22 8.81 4.66
N LEU A 46 5.22 7.66 5.33
CA LEU A 46 5.23 7.55 6.79
C LEU A 46 6.66 7.27 7.28
N ASP A 47 7.56 8.24 7.07
CA ASP A 47 9.01 8.08 7.29
C ASP A 47 9.38 7.68 8.71
N THR A 48 8.61 8.11 9.71
CA THR A 48 8.77 7.70 11.12
C THR A 48 8.71 6.18 11.30
N TYR A 49 8.01 5.46 10.41
CA TYR A 49 7.86 4.00 10.48
C TYR A 49 8.79 3.27 9.51
N SER A 50 8.87 3.73 8.26
CA SER A 50 9.75 3.22 7.20
C SER A 50 9.63 4.10 5.96
N ARG A 51 10.73 4.30 5.24
CA ARG A 51 10.74 5.02 3.94
C ARG A 51 9.89 4.36 2.86
N ASP A 52 9.62 3.06 3.00
CA ASP A 52 8.81 2.29 2.05
C ASP A 52 7.33 2.25 2.44
N LEU A 53 6.93 2.85 3.56
CA LEU A 53 5.56 2.82 4.05
C LEU A 53 4.82 4.10 3.69
N TYR A 54 3.59 3.95 3.21
CA TYR A 54 2.74 5.03 2.75
C TYR A 54 1.31 4.88 3.28
N LEU A 55 0.61 6.01 3.37
CA LEU A 55 -0.82 6.11 3.61
C LEU A 55 -1.51 6.69 2.39
N PHE A 56 -2.40 5.93 1.78
CA PHE A 56 -3.22 6.38 0.66
C PHE A 56 -4.59 6.82 1.18
N LYS A 57 -5.01 8.03 0.82
CA LYS A 57 -6.35 8.56 1.08
C LYS A 57 -7.16 8.54 -0.22
N ALA A 58 -8.15 7.67 -0.29
CA ALA A 58 -9.02 7.51 -1.46
C ALA A 58 -10.44 8.02 -1.20
N LYS A 59 -11.14 8.47 -2.25
CA LYS A 59 -12.57 8.83 -2.17
C LYS A 59 -13.41 7.56 -1.96
N ASN A 60 -14.40 7.63 -1.07
CA ASN A 60 -15.39 6.56 -0.93
C ASN A 60 -16.63 6.86 -1.78
N TYR A 61 -16.93 6.01 -2.75
CA TYR A 61 -18.14 6.15 -3.58
C TYR A 61 -19.42 5.79 -2.83
N LYS A 62 -19.33 4.99 -1.74
CA LYS A 62 -20.47 4.72 -0.84
C LYS A 62 -20.81 5.91 0.06
N LYS A 63 -20.09 7.04 -0.07
CA LYS A 63 -20.27 8.33 0.66
C LYS A 63 -20.05 8.28 2.18
N SER A 64 -20.19 7.13 2.84
CA SER A 64 -19.92 6.96 4.27
C SER A 64 -18.99 5.76 4.53
N PRO A 65 -17.83 5.95 5.20
CA PRO A 65 -17.19 7.24 5.52
C PRO A 65 -16.78 8.00 4.24
N LYS A 66 -16.59 9.32 4.29
CA LYS A 66 -16.24 10.16 3.10
C LYS A 66 -14.98 9.67 2.36
N TYR A 67 -14.00 9.17 3.12
CA TYR A 67 -12.72 8.69 2.62
C TYR A 67 -12.43 7.29 3.14
N ARG A 68 -11.66 6.54 2.35
CA ARG A 68 -11.05 5.27 2.75
C ARG A 68 -9.55 5.47 2.82
N TYR A 69 -8.93 4.80 3.77
CA TYR A 69 -7.50 4.91 4.02
C TYR A 69 -6.85 3.54 3.86
N PHE A 70 -5.70 3.50 3.22
CA PHE A 70 -4.95 2.26 2.99
C PHE A 70 -3.53 2.46 3.47
N LEU A 71 -3.03 1.52 4.28
CA LEU A 71 -1.61 1.40 4.52
C LEU A 71 -0.99 0.61 3.38
N VAL A 72 0.12 1.12 2.86
CA VAL A 72 0.73 0.64 1.64
C VAL A 72 2.23 0.50 1.87
N ILE A 73 2.81 -0.63 1.49
CA ILE A 73 4.25 -0.86 1.51
C ILE A 73 4.76 -1.01 0.08
N LEU A 74 5.85 -0.31 -0.23
CA LEU A 74 6.58 -0.46 -1.48
C LEU A 74 7.38 -1.77 -1.43
N LEU A 75 7.01 -2.75 -2.25
CA LEU A 75 7.74 -4.02 -2.36
C LEU A 75 8.91 -3.89 -3.34
N ALA A 76 8.65 -3.32 -4.52
CA ALA A 76 9.68 -3.10 -5.54
C ALA A 76 9.50 -1.75 -6.25
N ARG A 77 10.61 -1.07 -6.54
CA ARG A 77 10.63 0.23 -7.24
C ARG A 77 10.20 0.12 -8.71
N VAL A 78 10.41 -1.04 -9.33
CA VAL A 78 9.95 -1.36 -10.67
C VAL A 78 9.21 -2.68 -10.58
N SER A 79 7.96 -2.69 -11.01
CA SER A 79 7.12 -3.89 -11.05
C SER A 79 7.43 -4.74 -12.27
N SER A 80 7.22 -6.05 -12.14
CA SER A 80 7.17 -7.01 -13.25
C SER A 80 6.26 -8.17 -12.86
N ASP A 81 5.82 -8.95 -13.85
CA ASP A 81 4.90 -10.08 -13.61
C ASP A 81 5.52 -11.13 -12.69
N LEU A 82 6.83 -11.38 -12.81
CA LEU A 82 7.57 -12.27 -11.89
C LEU A 82 7.47 -11.78 -10.44
N LEU A 83 7.67 -10.48 -10.20
CA LEU A 83 7.60 -9.91 -8.86
C LEU A 83 6.18 -9.99 -8.28
N VAL A 84 5.16 -9.83 -9.13
CA VAL A 84 3.76 -10.01 -8.73
C VAL A 84 3.51 -11.44 -8.29
N GLU A 85 3.92 -12.44 -9.09
CA GLU A 85 3.73 -13.85 -8.75
C GLU A 85 4.47 -14.23 -7.45
N LEU A 86 5.69 -13.73 -7.23
CA LEU A 86 6.42 -13.98 -5.97
C LEU A 86 5.74 -13.41 -4.73
N ALA A 87 5.04 -12.29 -4.88
CA ALA A 87 4.33 -11.60 -3.82
C ALA A 87 2.92 -12.18 -3.56
N LYS A 88 2.35 -12.88 -4.54
CA LYS A 88 0.95 -13.31 -4.59
C LYS A 88 0.54 -14.19 -3.42
N ASP A 89 1.29 -15.25 -3.12
CA ASP A 89 0.93 -16.21 -2.07
C ASP A 89 0.79 -15.55 -0.70
N PHE A 90 1.75 -14.68 -0.36
CA PHE A 90 1.73 -13.96 0.90
C PHE A 90 0.55 -12.99 0.94
N ALA A 91 0.31 -12.28 -0.17
CA ALA A 91 -0.80 -11.36 -0.26
C ALA A 91 -2.15 -12.05 -0.07
N LEU A 92 -2.37 -13.19 -0.74
CA LEU A 92 -3.58 -14.00 -0.60
C LEU A 92 -3.75 -14.52 0.82
N LYS A 93 -2.71 -15.12 1.40
CA LYS A 93 -2.74 -15.67 2.77
C LYS A 93 -3.13 -14.65 3.84
N HIS A 94 -2.76 -13.39 3.64
CA HIS A 94 -2.98 -12.32 4.61
C HIS A 94 -4.06 -11.30 4.18
N SER A 95 -4.81 -11.62 3.13
CA SER A 95 -5.86 -10.77 2.56
C SER A 95 -5.36 -9.34 2.28
N LEU A 96 -4.15 -9.25 1.70
CA LEU A 96 -3.55 -8.01 1.19
C LEU A 96 -3.88 -7.88 -0.30
N GLN A 97 -3.95 -6.64 -0.76
CA GLN A 97 -4.06 -6.34 -2.18
C GLN A 97 -2.67 -6.08 -2.74
N LEU A 98 -2.39 -6.61 -3.93
CA LEU A 98 -1.22 -6.24 -4.72
C LEU A 98 -1.63 -5.21 -5.76
N LEU A 99 -0.78 -4.22 -5.95
CA LEU A 99 -1.05 -3.14 -6.86
C LEU A 99 0.22 -2.73 -7.59
N GLN A 100 0.12 -2.72 -8.92
CA GLN A 100 1.10 -2.09 -9.78
C GLN A 100 0.70 -0.62 -9.96
N TYR A 101 1.47 0.31 -9.38
CA TYR A 101 1.08 1.73 -9.27
C TYR A 101 2.26 2.67 -9.30
N SER A 102 2.08 3.85 -9.91
CA SER A 102 3.12 4.89 -9.90
C SER A 102 2.94 5.83 -8.71
N LEU A 103 3.79 5.71 -7.69
CA LEU A 103 3.81 6.65 -6.55
C LEU A 103 4.23 8.07 -6.97
N LEU A 104 5.06 8.16 -8.01
CA LEU A 104 5.54 9.41 -8.59
C LEU A 104 5.06 9.48 -10.04
N PRO A 105 3.88 10.05 -10.30
CA PRO A 105 3.22 9.98 -11.61
C PRO A 105 4.06 10.56 -12.76
N LYS A 106 5.01 11.46 -12.47
CA LYS A 106 5.94 12.01 -13.47
C LYS A 106 7.09 11.06 -13.85
N SER A 107 7.34 10.01 -13.08
CA SER A 107 8.54 9.17 -13.21
C SER A 107 8.38 8.01 -14.21
N LEU A 108 7.18 7.79 -14.78
CA LEU A 108 6.78 6.63 -15.60
C LEU A 108 7.04 5.25 -14.95
N ARG A 109 7.63 5.20 -13.76
CA ARG A 109 7.92 3.98 -13.02
C ARG A 109 6.65 3.49 -12.35
N VAL A 110 6.31 2.25 -12.64
CA VAL A 110 5.26 1.50 -11.97
C VAL A 110 5.91 0.68 -10.87
N ASN A 111 5.52 0.95 -9.63
CA ASN A 111 5.99 0.25 -8.45
C ASN A 111 5.11 -0.97 -8.17
N LEU A 112 5.67 -2.00 -7.52
CA LEU A 112 4.88 -3.06 -6.92
C LEU A 112 4.61 -2.71 -5.47
N LEU A 113 3.33 -2.62 -5.10
CA LEU A 113 2.87 -2.24 -3.78
C LEU A 113 2.02 -3.36 -3.16
N GLY A 114 2.20 -3.58 -1.86
CA GLY A 114 1.28 -4.35 -1.03
C GLY A 114 0.44 -3.40 -0.19
N LEU A 115 -0.88 -3.59 -0.13
CA LEU A 115 -1.76 -2.68 0.60
C LEU A 115 -2.88 -3.37 1.37
N LYS A 116 -3.22 -2.75 2.51
CA LYS A 116 -4.32 -3.16 3.38
C LYS A 116 -5.17 -1.94 3.72
N GLU A 117 -6.47 -2.11 3.67
CA GLU A 117 -7.41 -1.08 4.09
C GLU A 117 -7.43 -0.93 5.61
N LEU A 118 -7.51 0.33 6.08
CA LEU A 118 -7.72 0.64 7.48
C LEU A 118 -9.22 0.72 7.76
N GLU A 119 -9.74 -0.31 8.43
CA GLU A 119 -11.15 -0.37 8.86
C GLU A 119 -11.31 0.10 10.31
N ASN A 120 -10.29 -0.11 11.15
CA ASN A 120 -10.29 0.23 12.58
C ASN A 120 -8.91 0.75 13.01
N SER A 121 -8.88 1.72 13.92
CA SER A 121 -7.65 2.24 14.52
C SER A 121 -6.87 1.20 15.32
N ALA A 122 -7.58 0.24 15.95
CA ALA A 122 -6.98 -0.78 16.81
C ALA A 122 -6.01 -1.71 16.04
N GLU A 123 -6.17 -1.83 14.72
CA GLU A 123 -5.37 -2.74 13.90
C GLU A 123 -4.17 -2.08 13.24
N VAL A 124 -4.01 -0.77 13.36
CA VAL A 124 -3.01 -0.01 12.59
C VAL A 124 -1.60 -0.56 12.81
N GLN A 125 -1.19 -0.75 14.06
CA GLN A 125 0.15 -1.27 14.36
C GLN A 125 0.32 -2.71 13.87
N LYS A 126 -0.73 -3.54 13.98
CA LYS A 126 -0.75 -4.92 13.47
C LYS A 126 -0.56 -4.94 11.95
N ILE A 127 -1.26 -4.05 11.23
CA ILE A 127 -1.14 -3.92 9.78
C ILE A 127 0.25 -3.40 9.37
N ILE A 128 0.80 -2.40 10.07
CA ILE A 128 2.16 -1.92 9.81
C ILE A 128 3.17 -3.06 9.96
N ASN A 129 3.09 -3.83 11.04
CA ASN A 129 3.98 -4.96 11.29
C ASN A 129 3.81 -6.05 10.22
N LEU A 130 2.57 -6.36 9.82
CA LEU A 130 2.28 -7.31 8.74
C LEU A 130 2.93 -6.86 7.42
N LEU A 131 2.79 -5.59 7.06
CA LEU A 131 3.35 -5.03 5.83
C LEU A 131 4.90 -5.01 5.85
N LYS A 132 5.51 -4.71 7.00
CA LYS A 132 6.96 -4.83 7.18
C LYS A 132 7.44 -6.27 7.03
N ASN A 133 6.74 -7.22 7.63
CA ASN A 133 7.05 -8.64 7.49
C ASN A 133 6.91 -9.11 6.04
N PHE A 134 5.91 -8.60 5.33
CA PHE A 134 5.74 -8.88 3.90
C PHE A 134 6.97 -8.45 3.11
N LYS A 135 7.41 -7.19 3.26
CA LYS A 135 8.62 -6.66 2.62
C LYS A 135 9.84 -7.54 2.89
N ILE A 136 10.10 -7.87 4.14
CA ILE A 136 11.26 -8.69 4.54
C ILE A 136 11.24 -10.06 3.87
N LEU A 137 10.09 -10.75 3.89
CA LEU A 137 9.96 -12.07 3.29
C LEU A 137 10.07 -12.02 1.76
N PHE A 138 9.49 -10.99 1.14
CA PHE A 138 9.60 -10.76 -0.28
C PHE A 138 11.07 -10.55 -0.70
N GLU A 139 11.82 -9.71 0.02
CA GLU A 139 13.25 -9.50 -0.24
C GLU A 139 14.09 -10.76 -0.01
N LYS A 140 13.78 -11.56 1.01
CA LYS A 140 14.44 -12.86 1.22
C LYS A 140 14.23 -13.80 0.04
N LYS A 141 12.99 -13.92 -0.46
CA LYS A 141 12.68 -14.71 -1.66
C LYS A 141 13.48 -14.23 -2.87
N LEU A 142 13.55 -12.91 -3.09
CA LEU A 142 14.33 -12.34 -4.21
C LEU A 142 15.82 -12.66 -4.10
N LYS A 143 16.40 -12.55 -2.90
CA LYS A 143 17.81 -12.89 -2.69
C LYS A 143 18.10 -14.37 -2.97
N MET A 144 17.23 -15.28 -2.53
CA MET A 144 17.38 -16.71 -2.83
C MET A 144 17.38 -16.99 -4.33
N ILE A 145 16.46 -16.36 -5.07
CA ILE A 145 16.38 -16.49 -6.52
C ILE A 145 17.65 -15.94 -7.17
N SER A 146 18.08 -14.74 -6.79
CA SER A 146 19.31 -14.13 -7.32
C SER A 146 20.54 -15.01 -7.11
N ASN A 147 20.71 -15.56 -5.90
CA ASN A 147 21.85 -16.41 -5.57
C ASN A 147 21.87 -17.72 -6.39
N ASN A 148 20.70 -18.26 -6.71
CA ASN A 148 20.58 -19.45 -7.56
C ASN A 148 20.95 -19.17 -9.04
N PHE A 149 20.91 -17.91 -9.48
CA PHE A 149 21.35 -17.50 -10.81
C PHE A 149 22.83 -17.14 -10.86
N THR A 150 23.43 -16.64 -9.77
CA THR A 150 24.85 -16.26 -9.72
C THR A 150 25.80 -17.43 -9.44
N ASN A 151 25.29 -18.53 -8.87
CA ASN A 151 26.08 -19.75 -8.59
C ASN A 151 25.97 -20.80 -9.71
N LYS A 152 25.54 -20.39 -10.91
CA LYS A 152 25.57 -21.19 -12.13
C LYS A 152 26.58 -20.59 -13.09
#